data_AF-A0A6G8QAW8-F1
#
_entry.id   AF-A0A6G8QAW8-F1
#
_cell.length_a   1.000
_cell.length_b   1.000
_cell.length_c   1.000
_cell.angle_alpha   90.00
_cell.angle_beta   90.00
_cell.angle_gamma   90.00
#
_symmetry.space_group_name_H-M   'P 1'
#
loop_
_entity.id
_entity.type
_entity.pdbx_description
1 polymer ?
#
loop_
_entity_poly.entity_id
_entity_poly.type
_entity_poly.pdbx_seq_one_letter_code
_entity_poly.pdbx_strand_id
1 'polypeptide(L)'
;MKVAGTNPAEKQEPREGIYSSSRLERGLIVLTIALASIGLGYLFFTQLWWKLPPDFGCRDDFTRGGLCFFLQHSVDEADASNTLLKANILESRPGAEVSVPIGWATQLNAAFIENVVQPNIRWFGYVIWGTEAWIFLSMCLGFFSRLGALAAIGMSMQLMIGLAHTPNEWEWSYILMVLLSVAMFGLAPGRYFGLDRLLRPRFRAMGERGSRVGRLLLLFT
;
A
#
# COMPACT_ATOMS: atom_id res chain seq x y z
N MET A 1 52.14 49.82 -3.75
CA MET A 1 50.70 49.84 -3.42
C MET A 1 50.34 48.48 -2.84
N LYS A 2 49.66 48.46 -1.69
CA LYS A 2 49.43 47.29 -0.82
C LYS A 2 48.38 46.32 -1.41
N VAL A 3 48.55 45.07 -1.01
CA VAL A 3 47.79 43.82 -1.26
C VAL A 3 46.27 43.91 -1.15
N ALA A 4 45.55 43.17 -2.02
CA ALA A 4 44.36 42.37 -1.73
C ALA A 4 43.93 41.66 -3.03
N GLY A 5 43.71 40.37 -3.17
CA GLY A 5 43.63 39.25 -2.25
C GLY A 5 42.94 38.16 -3.08
N THR A 6 43.66 37.10 -3.44
CA THR A 6 43.07 35.90 -4.04
C THR A 6 42.07 35.34 -3.03
N ASN A 7 40.77 35.41 -3.33
CA ASN A 7 39.76 34.85 -2.44
C ASN A 7 39.84 33.32 -2.55
N PRO A 8 40.33 32.61 -1.52
CA PRO A 8 40.46 31.17 -1.56
C PRO A 8 39.07 30.57 -1.34
N ALA A 9 38.68 29.63 -2.20
CA ALA A 9 37.61 28.66 -2.00
C ALA A 9 36.48 29.15 -1.08
N GLU A 10 35.44 29.71 -1.68
CA GLU A 10 34.12 29.78 -1.04
C GLU A 10 33.73 28.34 -0.66
N LYS A 11 34.09 27.98 0.56
CA LYS A 11 33.70 26.76 1.22
C LYS A 11 32.22 26.94 1.43
N GLN A 12 31.42 26.51 0.44
CA GLN A 12 29.97 26.49 0.54
C GLN A 12 29.64 25.81 1.87
N GLU A 13 29.22 26.61 2.86
CA GLU A 13 28.70 26.08 4.09
C GLU A 13 27.57 25.13 3.71
N PRO A 14 27.53 23.91 4.27
CA PRO A 14 26.47 22.98 3.97
C PRO A 14 25.15 23.68 4.28
N ARG A 15 24.34 23.94 3.24
CA ARG A 15 22.99 24.51 3.39
C ARG A 15 22.27 23.70 4.46
N GLU A 16 22.08 24.30 5.63
CA GLU A 16 21.22 23.75 6.68
C GLU A 16 19.87 23.45 6.02
N GLY A 17 19.51 22.17 5.98
CA GLY A 17 18.32 21.69 5.25
C GLY A 17 18.50 20.36 4.54
N ILE A 18 19.72 19.85 4.38
CA ILE A 18 19.96 18.49 3.88
C ILE A 18 20.90 17.80 4.87
N TYR A 19 20.32 17.25 5.94
CA TYR A 19 21.02 16.68 7.08
C TYR A 19 22.21 15.81 6.66
N SER A 20 23.41 16.20 7.10
CA SER A 20 24.51 15.26 7.30
C SER A 20 24.06 14.28 8.38
N SER A 21 23.28 13.27 7.99
CA SER A 21 22.64 12.37 8.92
C SER A 21 23.71 11.65 9.75
N SER A 22 23.69 11.84 11.07
CA SER A 22 24.51 11.05 11.98
C SER A 22 24.27 9.54 11.75
N ARG A 23 25.22 8.68 12.13
CA ARG A 23 25.02 7.21 12.02
C ARG A 23 23.73 6.77 12.74
N LEU A 24 23.38 7.47 13.82
CA LEU A 24 22.15 7.25 14.58
C LEU A 24 20.92 7.60 13.76
N GLU A 25 20.86 8.78 13.13
CA GLU A 25 19.74 9.16 12.26
C GLU A 25 19.52 8.18 11.11
N ARG A 26 20.60 7.73 10.45
CA ARG A 26 20.49 6.70 9.41
C ARG A 26 19.91 5.40 9.97
N GLY A 27 20.38 4.98 11.14
CA GLY A 27 19.88 3.79 11.82
C GLY A 27 18.39 3.91 12.16
N LEU A 28 17.96 5.05 12.70
CA LEU A 28 16.57 5.33 13.02
C LEU A 28 15.68 5.34 11.78
N ILE A 29 16.12 5.96 10.68
CA ILE A 29 15.37 5.95 9.41
C ILE A 29 15.17 4.51 8.91
N VAL A 30 16.23 3.71 8.87
CA VAL A 30 16.16 2.31 8.42
C VAL A 30 15.25 1.49 9.33
N LEU A 31 15.36 1.66 10.65
CA LEU A 31 14.51 0.99 11.62
C LEU A 31 13.03 1.35 11.43
N THR A 32 12.71 2.63 11.29
CA THR A 32 11.33 3.09 11.06
C THR A 32 10.76 2.51 9.77
N ILE A 33 11.53 2.52 8.68
CA ILE A 33 11.11 1.92 7.40
C ILE A 33 10.86 0.41 7.56
N ALA A 34 11.75 -0.29 8.29
CA ALA A 34 11.61 -1.72 8.53
C ALA A 34 10.37 -2.05 9.37
N LEU A 35 10.15 -1.33 10.46
CA LEU A 35 8.98 -1.51 11.31
C LEU A 35 7.68 -1.20 10.57
N ALA A 36 7.64 -0.11 9.80
CA ALA A 36 6.49 0.25 8.98
C ALA A 36 6.17 -0.81 7.93
N SER A 37 7.19 -1.33 7.24
CA SER A 37 7.05 -2.38 6.24
C SER A 37 6.58 -3.69 6.86
N ILE A 38 7.23 -4.16 7.94
CA ILE A 38 6.84 -5.39 8.65
C ILE A 38 5.43 -5.26 9.24
N GLY A 39 5.08 -4.09 9.79
CA GLY A 39 3.75 -3.79 10.30
C GLY A 39 2.67 -3.89 9.21
N LEU A 40 2.92 -3.29 8.03
CA LEU A 40 2.03 -3.42 6.87
C LEU A 40 1.91 -4.89 6.43
N GLY A 41 3.03 -5.61 6.33
CA GLY A 41 3.05 -7.03 5.99
C GLY A 41 2.23 -7.86 6.99
N TYR A 42 2.40 -7.63 8.28
CA TYR A 42 1.66 -8.32 9.34
C TYR A 42 0.16 -8.03 9.28
N LEU A 43 -0.24 -6.79 8.95
CA LEU A 43 -1.64 -6.46 8.72
C LEU A 43 -2.24 -7.33 7.60
N PHE A 44 -1.54 -7.51 6.47
CA PHE A 44 -2.01 -8.42 5.42
C PHE A 44 -1.95 -9.90 5.81
N PHE A 45 -1.03 -10.29 6.70
CA PHE A 45 -1.01 -11.64 7.25
C PHE A 45 -2.27 -11.97 8.07
N THR A 46 -2.78 -11.02 8.86
CA THR A 46 -4.04 -11.26 9.60
C THR A 46 -5.24 -11.45 8.67
N GLN A 47 -5.21 -10.83 7.48
CA GLN A 47 -6.25 -11.00 6.46
C GLN A 47 -6.25 -12.41 5.85
N LEU A 48 -5.09 -13.04 5.68
CA LEU A 48 -5.00 -14.38 5.09
C LEU A 48 -5.74 -15.43 5.91
N TRP A 49 -5.70 -15.31 7.24
CA TRP A 49 -6.04 -16.40 8.15
C TRP A 49 -7.52 -16.79 8.10
N TRP A 50 -8.40 -15.81 7.90
CA TRP A 50 -9.84 -16.05 7.82
C TRP A 50 -10.32 -16.36 6.38
N LYS A 51 -9.42 -16.31 5.39
CA LYS A 51 -9.68 -16.55 3.96
C LYS A 51 -8.88 -17.74 3.40
N LEU A 52 -8.58 -18.74 4.23
CA LEU A 52 -7.81 -19.89 3.79
C LEU A 52 -8.53 -20.66 2.66
N PRO A 53 -7.82 -21.05 1.58
CA PRO A 53 -8.37 -21.94 0.55
C PRO A 53 -8.71 -23.33 1.11
N PRO A 54 -9.63 -24.08 0.48
CA PRO A 54 -10.24 -23.80 -0.82
C PRO A 54 -11.52 -22.95 -0.78
N ASP A 55 -12.07 -22.68 0.41
CA ASP A 55 -13.41 -22.11 0.52
C ASP A 55 -13.41 -20.60 0.87
N PHE A 56 -12.26 -20.04 1.27
CA PHE A 56 -12.08 -18.61 1.54
C PHE A 56 -13.04 -18.04 2.61
N GLY A 57 -13.48 -18.91 3.53
CA GLY A 57 -14.49 -18.61 4.54
C GLY A 57 -15.93 -18.55 4.02
N CYS A 58 -16.15 -18.78 2.72
CA CYS A 58 -17.49 -18.92 2.16
C CYS A 58 -18.13 -20.26 2.59
N ARG A 59 -19.46 -20.32 2.57
CA ARG A 59 -20.22 -21.57 2.68
C ARG A 59 -20.06 -22.42 1.41
N ASP A 60 -20.43 -23.70 1.50
CA ASP A 60 -20.25 -24.71 0.44
C ASP A 60 -20.80 -24.31 -0.95
N ASP A 61 -21.79 -23.42 -1.00
CA ASP A 61 -22.42 -22.91 -2.22
C ASP A 61 -21.79 -21.61 -2.76
N PHE A 62 -20.76 -21.08 -2.08
CA PHE A 62 -20.08 -19.81 -2.40
C PHE A 62 -21.00 -18.59 -2.49
N THR A 63 -22.17 -18.62 -1.84
CA THR A 63 -23.12 -17.49 -1.89
C THR A 63 -23.03 -16.58 -0.67
N ARG A 64 -22.56 -17.08 0.47
CA ARG A 64 -22.58 -16.37 1.77
C ARG A 64 -21.39 -16.78 2.64
N GLY A 65 -21.15 -15.99 3.70
CA GLY A 65 -20.10 -16.25 4.68
C GLY A 65 -18.73 -15.75 4.22
N GLY A 66 -17.85 -15.45 5.18
CA GLY A 66 -16.46 -15.05 4.94
C GLY A 66 -16.32 -14.04 3.81
N LEU A 67 -15.42 -14.33 2.85
CA LEU A 67 -15.15 -13.42 1.73
C LEU A 67 -16.41 -13.13 0.90
N CYS A 68 -17.27 -14.13 0.67
CA CYS A 68 -18.49 -13.98 -0.12
C CYS A 68 -19.48 -13.01 0.54
N PHE A 69 -19.55 -13.01 1.87
CA PHE A 69 -20.35 -12.03 2.60
C PHE A 69 -19.85 -10.61 2.36
N PHE A 70 -18.55 -10.34 2.49
CA PHE A 70 -18.01 -9.00 2.28
C PHE A 70 -18.16 -8.52 0.83
N LEU A 71 -18.00 -9.42 -0.15
CA LEU A 71 -18.24 -9.07 -1.55
C LEU A 71 -19.69 -8.70 -1.81
N GLN A 72 -20.66 -9.47 -1.28
CA GLN A 72 -22.07 -9.12 -1.40
C GLN A 72 -22.40 -7.83 -0.64
N HIS A 73 -21.83 -7.64 0.55
CA HIS A 73 -22.03 -6.44 1.34
C HIS A 73 -21.53 -5.18 0.61
N SER A 74 -20.37 -5.24 -0.05
CA SER A 74 -19.88 -4.14 -0.89
C SER A 74 -20.78 -3.82 -2.09
N VAL A 75 -21.56 -4.79 -2.56
CA VAL A 75 -22.55 -4.61 -3.62
C VAL A 75 -23.83 -3.99 -3.05
N ASP A 76 -24.33 -4.53 -1.94
CA ASP A 76 -25.57 -4.10 -1.30
C ASP A 76 -25.49 -2.63 -0.81
N GLU A 77 -24.32 -2.22 -0.31
CA GLU A 77 -24.06 -0.85 0.18
C GLU A 77 -23.58 0.10 -0.92
N ALA A 78 -23.60 -0.32 -2.19
CA ALA A 78 -23.16 0.53 -3.29
C ALA A 78 -24.24 1.56 -3.67
N ASP A 79 -24.18 2.74 -3.07
CA ASP A 79 -25.09 3.86 -3.33
C ASP A 79 -24.37 5.03 -4.04
N ALA A 80 -25.11 5.76 -4.90
CA ALA A 80 -24.74 7.06 -5.44
C ALA A 80 -24.43 8.12 -4.38
N SER A 81 -25.04 8.00 -3.20
CA SER A 81 -24.88 8.95 -2.10
C SER A 81 -23.60 8.71 -1.27
N ASN A 82 -22.84 7.63 -1.54
CA ASN A 82 -21.65 7.30 -0.76
C ASN A 82 -20.58 8.40 -0.81
N THR A 83 -19.99 8.66 0.36
CA THR A 83 -18.94 9.67 0.56
C THR A 83 -17.72 9.08 1.29
N LEU A 84 -16.55 9.71 1.11
CA LEU A 84 -15.28 9.39 1.76
C LEU A 84 -14.65 10.67 2.34
N LEU A 85 -13.60 10.54 3.17
CA LEU A 85 -12.91 11.67 3.81
C LEU A 85 -13.84 12.51 4.68
N LYS A 86 -14.74 11.85 5.41
CA LYS A 86 -15.71 12.46 6.31
C LYS A 86 -14.97 13.14 7.45
N ALA A 87 -15.05 14.47 7.47
CA ALA A 87 -14.57 15.31 8.54
C ALA A 87 -15.76 15.99 9.22
N ASN A 88 -16.14 15.49 10.40
CA ASN A 88 -17.15 16.08 11.25
C ASN A 88 -16.53 17.23 12.06
N ILE A 89 -16.66 18.45 11.56
CA ILE A 89 -15.99 19.63 12.15
C ILE A 89 -16.76 20.12 13.39
N LEU A 90 -18.08 19.91 13.45
CA LEU A 90 -18.93 20.24 14.59
C LEU A 90 -20.05 19.20 14.72
N GLU A 91 -19.89 18.26 15.65
CA GLU A 91 -20.86 17.18 15.91
C GLU A 91 -22.27 17.71 16.25
N SER A 92 -22.36 18.95 16.75
CA SER A 92 -23.62 19.59 17.16
C SER A 92 -24.35 20.36 16.05
N ARG A 93 -23.86 20.42 14.81
CA ARG A 93 -24.53 21.14 13.71
C ARG A 93 -24.71 20.26 12.46
N PRO A 94 -25.95 19.96 12.04
CA PRO A 94 -26.21 19.32 10.77
C PRO A 94 -25.66 20.17 9.61
N GLY A 95 -24.90 19.56 8.70
CA GLY A 95 -24.32 20.23 7.52
C GLY A 95 -22.87 20.73 7.67
N ALA A 96 -22.22 20.51 8.81
CA ALA A 96 -20.80 20.81 9.02
C ALA A 96 -19.88 19.59 8.74
N GLU A 97 -20.31 18.69 7.84
CA GLU A 97 -19.51 17.56 7.38
C GLU A 97 -18.86 17.91 6.04
N VAL A 98 -17.54 17.86 5.97
CA VAL A 98 -16.80 17.91 4.70
C VAL A 98 -16.52 16.47 4.29
N SER A 99 -16.97 16.08 3.10
CA SER A 99 -16.73 14.76 2.54
C SER A 99 -16.69 14.82 1.02
N VAL A 100 -16.13 13.78 0.40
CA VAL A 100 -15.96 13.66 -1.05
C VAL A 100 -16.92 12.58 -1.57
N PRO A 101 -17.80 12.89 -2.54
CA PRO A 101 -18.70 11.89 -3.10
C PRO A 101 -17.92 10.86 -3.91
N ILE A 102 -18.10 9.59 -3.57
CA ILE A 102 -17.48 8.44 -4.22
C ILE A 102 -18.51 7.42 -4.73
N GLY A 103 -19.80 7.78 -4.75
CA GLY A 103 -20.87 6.88 -5.20
C GLY A 103 -20.64 6.31 -6.60
N TRP A 104 -20.04 7.09 -7.49
CA TRP A 104 -19.62 6.60 -8.82
C TRP A 104 -18.60 5.46 -8.72
N ALA A 105 -17.65 5.53 -7.79
CA ALA A 105 -16.61 4.52 -7.60
C ALA A 105 -17.18 3.27 -6.94
N THR A 106 -18.06 3.42 -5.94
CA THR A 106 -18.71 2.27 -5.28
C THR A 106 -19.64 1.53 -6.24
N GLN A 107 -20.39 2.23 -7.08
CA GLN A 107 -21.23 1.61 -8.11
C GLN A 107 -20.40 0.88 -9.18
N LEU A 108 -19.30 1.48 -9.66
CA LEU A 108 -18.40 0.81 -10.59
C LEU A 108 -17.79 -0.45 -9.97
N ASN A 109 -17.40 -0.38 -8.70
CA ASN A 109 -16.89 -1.53 -7.97
C ASN A 109 -17.95 -2.64 -7.81
N ALA A 110 -19.19 -2.28 -7.45
CA ALA A 110 -20.29 -3.24 -7.35
C ALA A 110 -20.56 -3.93 -8.70
N ALA A 111 -20.65 -3.16 -9.78
CA ALA A 111 -20.82 -3.70 -11.12
C ALA A 111 -19.69 -4.68 -11.50
N PHE A 112 -18.44 -4.36 -11.14
CA PHE A 112 -17.32 -5.29 -11.35
C PHE A 112 -17.45 -6.56 -10.50
N ILE A 113 -17.83 -6.42 -9.22
CA ILE A 113 -17.99 -7.55 -8.31
C ILE A 113 -19.10 -8.50 -8.81
N GLU A 114 -20.29 -7.98 -9.12
CA GLU A 114 -21.43 -8.78 -9.55
C GLU A 114 -21.19 -9.47 -10.89
N ASN A 115 -20.58 -8.77 -11.86
CA ASN A 115 -20.48 -9.28 -13.23
C ASN A 115 -19.19 -10.06 -13.50
N VAL A 116 -18.14 -9.89 -12.68
CA VAL A 116 -16.82 -10.49 -12.92
C VAL A 116 -16.35 -11.33 -11.75
N VAL A 117 -16.40 -10.79 -10.53
CA VAL A 117 -15.81 -11.45 -9.35
C VAL A 117 -16.69 -12.58 -8.84
N GLN A 118 -17.96 -12.32 -8.54
CA GLN A 118 -18.88 -13.32 -7.98
C GLN A 118 -19.08 -14.54 -8.89
N PRO A 119 -19.27 -14.41 -10.21
CA PRO A 119 -19.40 -15.57 -11.10
C PRO A 119 -18.12 -16.42 -11.16
N ASN A 120 -16.97 -15.83 -10.84
CA ASN A 120 -15.66 -16.46 -10.88
C ASN A 120 -15.00 -16.54 -9.48
N ILE A 121 -15.81 -16.57 -8.42
CA ILE A 121 -15.34 -16.36 -7.03
C ILE A 121 -14.25 -17.33 -6.60
N ARG A 122 -14.29 -18.59 -7.04
CA ARG A 122 -13.26 -19.58 -6.68
C ARG A 122 -11.88 -19.17 -7.19
N TRP A 123 -11.80 -18.65 -8.42
CA TRP A 123 -10.55 -18.15 -8.98
C TRP A 123 -10.12 -16.84 -8.31
N PHE A 124 -11.07 -15.90 -8.13
CA PHE A 124 -10.78 -14.63 -7.47
C PHE A 124 -10.36 -14.80 -6.01
N GLY A 125 -10.89 -15.80 -5.30
CA GLY A 125 -10.45 -16.13 -3.94
C GLY A 125 -8.96 -16.44 -3.88
N TYR A 126 -8.45 -17.25 -4.82
CA TYR A 126 -7.01 -17.52 -4.94
C TYR A 126 -6.21 -16.28 -5.33
N VAL A 127 -6.75 -15.42 -6.21
CA VAL A 127 -6.09 -14.16 -6.59
C VAL A 127 -5.99 -13.22 -5.39
N ILE A 128 -7.08 -13.04 -4.63
CA ILE A 128 -7.13 -12.20 -3.44
C ILE A 128 -6.16 -12.74 -2.39
N TRP A 129 -6.31 -14.00 -2.01
CA TRP A 129 -5.46 -14.63 -1.01
C TRP A 129 -3.97 -14.63 -1.44
N GLY A 130 -3.69 -14.97 -2.69
CA GLY A 130 -2.34 -14.98 -3.24
C GLY A 130 -1.72 -13.58 -3.27
N THR A 131 -2.53 -12.55 -3.54
CA THR A 131 -2.10 -11.14 -3.50
C THR A 131 -1.77 -10.71 -2.08
N GLU A 132 -2.62 -11.04 -1.10
CA GLU A 132 -2.36 -10.75 0.31
C GLU A 132 -1.11 -11.49 0.82
N ALA A 133 -0.91 -12.73 0.40
CA ALA A 133 0.27 -13.53 0.74
C ALA A 133 1.53 -12.94 0.11
N TRP A 134 1.45 -12.49 -1.14
CA TRP A 134 2.52 -11.78 -1.81
C TRP A 134 2.88 -10.49 -1.09
N ILE A 135 1.90 -9.68 -0.68
CA ILE A 135 2.13 -8.45 0.08
C ILE A 135 2.85 -8.77 1.39
N PHE A 136 2.34 -9.73 2.18
CA PHE A 136 2.95 -10.15 3.43
C PHE A 136 4.42 -10.55 3.23
N LEU A 137 4.70 -11.48 2.30
CA LEU A 137 6.05 -11.96 2.05
C LEU A 137 6.97 -10.83 1.55
N SER A 138 6.48 -10.01 0.62
CA SER A 138 7.25 -8.90 0.06
C SER A 138 7.63 -7.87 1.11
N MET A 139 6.67 -7.49 1.97
CA MET A 139 6.86 -6.45 2.99
C MET A 139 7.67 -6.94 4.20
N CYS A 140 7.52 -8.19 4.60
CA CYS A 140 8.27 -8.76 5.73
C CYS A 140 9.70 -9.16 5.34
N LEU A 141 9.90 -9.71 4.14
CA LEU A 141 11.22 -10.17 3.68
C LEU A 141 11.99 -9.10 2.91
N GLY A 142 11.34 -7.97 2.56
CA GLY A 142 11.90 -6.94 1.70
C GLY A 142 12.26 -7.49 0.32
N PHE A 143 11.38 -8.30 -0.27
CA PHE A 143 11.55 -8.95 -1.57
C PHE A 143 10.58 -8.39 -2.60
N PHE A 144 11.10 -7.82 -3.69
CA PHE A 144 10.34 -7.01 -4.66
C PHE A 144 9.42 -6.01 -3.96
N SER A 145 9.97 -5.31 -2.99
CA SER A 145 9.22 -4.47 -2.04
C SER A 145 8.33 -3.43 -2.73
N ARG A 146 8.75 -2.86 -3.87
CA ARG A 146 7.88 -1.94 -4.61
C ARG A 146 6.70 -2.64 -5.27
N LEU A 147 6.90 -3.86 -5.77
CA LEU A 147 5.82 -4.63 -6.36
C LEU A 147 4.81 -5.07 -5.28
N GLY A 148 5.29 -5.50 -4.11
CA GLY A 148 4.44 -5.76 -2.95
C GLY A 148 3.67 -4.51 -2.49
N ALA A 149 4.32 -3.35 -2.46
CA ALA A 149 3.66 -2.09 -2.09
C ALA A 149 2.61 -1.67 -3.13
N LEU A 150 2.84 -1.89 -4.44
CA LEU A 150 1.82 -1.65 -5.48
C LEU A 150 0.61 -2.57 -5.30
N ALA A 151 0.84 -3.85 -5.01
CA ALA A 151 -0.24 -4.77 -4.70
C ALA A 151 -1.01 -4.33 -3.45
N ALA A 152 -0.31 -3.89 -2.40
CA ALA A 152 -0.92 -3.38 -1.18
C ALA A 152 -1.75 -2.11 -1.41
N ILE A 153 -1.28 -1.20 -2.27
CA ILE A 153 -2.03 -0.02 -2.71
C ILE A 153 -3.34 -0.45 -3.38
N GLY A 154 -3.27 -1.36 -4.35
CA GLY A 154 -4.46 -1.84 -5.07
C GLY A 154 -5.47 -2.52 -4.14
N MET A 155 -5.00 -3.43 -3.28
CA MET A 155 -5.86 -4.16 -2.35
C MET A 155 -6.47 -3.24 -1.29
N SER A 156 -5.70 -2.31 -0.74
CA SER A 156 -6.18 -1.34 0.27
C SER A 156 -7.17 -0.34 -0.35
N MET A 157 -6.95 0.09 -1.59
CA MET A 157 -7.91 0.94 -2.30
C MET A 157 -9.22 0.20 -2.56
N GLN A 158 -9.16 -1.10 -2.87
CA GLN A 158 -10.38 -1.89 -3.00
C GLN A 158 -11.12 -1.94 -1.65
N LEU A 159 -10.44 -2.28 -0.55
CA LEU A 159 -11.08 -2.28 0.77
C LEU A 159 -11.69 -0.91 1.13
N MET A 160 -10.96 0.17 0.84
CA MET A 160 -11.42 1.54 1.06
C MET A 160 -12.72 1.86 0.31
N ILE A 161 -12.84 1.45 -0.96
CA ILE A 161 -14.05 1.69 -1.76
C ILE A 161 -15.17 0.75 -1.33
N GLY A 162 -14.88 -0.54 -1.18
CA GLY A 162 -15.86 -1.58 -0.89
C GLY A 162 -16.47 -1.50 0.51
N LEU A 163 -15.81 -0.84 1.47
CA LEU A 163 -16.25 -0.74 2.87
C LEU A 163 -16.47 0.70 3.34
N ALA A 164 -16.55 1.67 2.42
CA ALA A 164 -16.67 3.10 2.75
C ALA A 164 -17.92 3.46 3.58
N HIS A 165 -18.97 2.66 3.51
CA HIS A 165 -20.24 2.87 4.23
C HIS A 165 -20.61 1.71 5.16
N THR A 166 -19.70 0.78 5.41
CA THR A 166 -19.99 -0.36 6.26
C THR A 166 -20.20 0.09 7.71
N PRO A 167 -21.31 -0.29 8.37
CA PRO A 167 -21.55 0.03 9.77
C PRO A 167 -20.42 -0.49 10.67
N ASN A 168 -19.99 0.34 11.63
CA ASN A 168 -18.90 0.04 12.58
C ASN A 168 -17.50 -0.03 11.97
N GLU A 169 -17.33 0.27 10.68
CA GLU A 169 -16.03 0.42 10.05
C GLU A 169 -15.61 1.89 10.05
N TRP A 170 -14.32 2.14 10.31
CA TRP A 170 -13.77 3.49 10.29
C TRP A 170 -12.96 3.70 9.01
N GLU A 171 -13.46 4.53 8.10
CA GLU A 171 -12.86 4.75 6.77
C GLU A 171 -11.37 5.13 6.79
N TRP A 172 -10.92 5.82 7.84
CA TRP A 172 -9.52 6.22 8.00
C TRP A 172 -8.58 5.03 8.20
N SER A 173 -9.08 3.88 8.66
CA SER A 173 -8.27 2.64 8.72
C SER A 173 -7.76 2.25 7.33
N TYR A 174 -8.64 2.22 6.34
CA TYR A 174 -8.30 1.89 4.95
C TYR A 174 -7.50 3.00 4.28
N ILE A 175 -7.82 4.27 4.54
CA ILE A 175 -7.04 5.41 4.03
C ILE A 175 -5.59 5.34 4.55
N LEU A 176 -5.39 5.06 5.84
CA LEU A 176 -4.06 4.89 6.42
C LEU A 176 -3.33 3.69 5.82
N MET A 177 -4.02 2.59 5.52
CA MET A 177 -3.43 1.46 4.79
C MET A 177 -2.95 1.88 3.39
N VAL A 178 -3.76 2.64 2.64
CA VAL A 178 -3.38 3.17 1.33
C VAL A 178 -2.16 4.10 1.46
N LEU A 179 -2.20 5.07 2.39
CA LEU A 179 -1.12 6.04 2.59
C LEU A 179 0.18 5.35 3.01
N LEU A 180 0.12 4.38 3.93
CA LEU A 180 1.27 3.60 4.34
C LEU A 180 1.84 2.80 3.15
N SER A 181 0.97 2.20 2.34
CA SER A 181 1.39 1.46 1.14
C SER A 181 2.05 2.37 0.10
N VAL A 182 1.52 3.58 -0.10
CA VAL A 182 2.13 4.63 -0.95
C VAL A 182 3.51 5.03 -0.41
N ALA A 183 3.63 5.24 0.90
CA ALA A 183 4.91 5.54 1.53
C ALA A 183 5.91 4.39 1.31
N MET A 184 5.50 3.13 1.49
CA MET A 184 6.36 1.97 1.26
C MET A 184 6.76 1.83 -0.22
N PHE A 185 5.88 2.17 -1.16
CA PHE A 185 6.22 2.18 -2.57
C PHE A 185 7.32 3.22 -2.89
N GLY A 186 7.18 4.44 -2.36
CA GLY A 186 8.16 5.51 -2.54
C GLY A 186 9.51 5.18 -1.91
N LEU A 187 9.49 4.77 -0.64
CA LEU A 187 10.68 4.46 0.15
C LEU A 187 11.39 3.19 -0.33
N ALA A 188 10.66 2.21 -0.86
CA ALA A 188 11.20 0.91 -1.27
C ALA A 188 11.96 0.22 -0.13
N PRO A 189 11.25 -0.30 0.89
CA PRO A 189 11.86 -0.83 2.11
C PRO A 189 12.96 -1.87 1.87
N GLY A 190 12.81 -2.67 0.79
CA GLY A 190 13.77 -3.66 0.34
C GLY A 190 15.20 -3.14 0.11
N ARG A 191 15.37 -1.84 -0.15
CA ARG A 191 16.68 -1.21 -0.36
C ARG A 191 17.46 -1.03 0.93
N TYR A 192 16.76 -0.91 2.04
CA TYR A 192 17.33 -0.64 3.35
C TYR A 192 17.50 -1.94 4.14
N PHE A 193 16.50 -2.82 4.06
CA PHE A 193 16.49 -4.14 4.69
C PHE A 193 15.92 -5.20 3.74
N GLY A 194 16.25 -6.47 3.94
CA GLY A 194 15.65 -7.59 3.19
C GLY A 194 16.42 -8.04 1.95
N LEU A 195 15.76 -8.89 1.16
CA LEU A 195 16.37 -9.61 0.04
C LEU A 195 16.73 -8.71 -1.15
N ASP A 196 15.97 -7.64 -1.39
CA ASP A 196 16.22 -6.70 -2.48
C ASP A 196 17.61 -6.08 -2.39
N ARG A 197 18.06 -5.71 -1.18
CA ARG A 197 19.42 -5.20 -0.92
C ARG A 197 20.51 -6.16 -1.40
N LEU A 198 20.30 -7.47 -1.28
CA LEU A 198 21.26 -8.50 -1.69
C LEU A 198 21.25 -8.72 -3.21
N LEU A 199 20.07 -8.61 -3.84
CA LEU A 199 19.88 -8.88 -5.27
C LEU A 199 20.24 -7.67 -6.16
N ARG A 200 20.10 -6.46 -5.62
CA ARG A 200 20.30 -5.19 -6.36
C ARG A 200 21.65 -5.08 -7.08
N PRO A 201 22.81 -5.44 -6.50
CA PRO A 201 24.09 -5.38 -7.20
C PRO A 201 24.12 -6.26 -8.45
N ARG A 202 23.49 -7.44 -8.39
CA ARG A 202 23.40 -8.37 -9.53
C ARG A 202 22.49 -7.82 -10.63
N PHE A 203 21.34 -7.26 -10.25
CA PHE A 203 20.43 -6.63 -11.22
C PHE A 203 21.03 -5.38 -11.87
N ARG A 204 21.83 -4.62 -11.11
CA ARG A 204 22.60 -3.47 -11.63
C ARG A 204 23.60 -3.89 -12.69
N ALA A 205 24.44 -4.89 -12.40
CA ALA A 205 25.38 -5.43 -13.37
C ALA A 205 24.68 -5.95 -14.64
N MET A 206 23.50 -6.56 -14.49
CA MET A 206 22.70 -7.02 -15.63
C MET A 206 22.14 -5.85 -16.47
N GLY A 207 21.68 -4.77 -15.82
CA GLY A 207 21.18 -3.57 -16.49
C GLY A 207 22.27 -2.79 -17.22
N GLU A 208 23.46 -2.69 -16.64
CA GLU A 208 24.65 -2.06 -17.24
C GLU A 208 25.12 -2.80 -18.50
N ARG A 209 24.87 -4.12 -18.58
CA ARG A 209 25.09 -4.94 -19.78
C ARG A 209 24.00 -4.77 -20.87
N GLY A 210 23.09 -3.80 -20.71
CA GLY A 210 22.05 -3.47 -21.70
C GLY A 210 20.73 -4.23 -21.55
N SER A 211 20.64 -5.22 -20.64
CA SER A 211 19.41 -6.00 -20.47
C SER A 211 18.23 -5.13 -19.99
N ARG A 212 17.12 -5.19 -20.72
CA ARG A 212 15.86 -4.53 -20.33
C ARG A 212 15.28 -5.15 -19.05
N VAL A 213 15.44 -6.46 -18.87
CA VAL A 213 14.99 -7.20 -17.68
C VAL A 213 15.74 -6.73 -16.44
N GLY A 214 17.06 -6.56 -16.52
CA GLY A 214 17.86 -6.06 -15.40
C GLY A 214 17.42 -4.67 -14.92
N ARG A 215 17.08 -3.78 -15.87
CA ARG A 215 16.53 -2.44 -15.55
C ARG A 215 15.14 -2.51 -14.91
N LEU A 216 14.28 -3.41 -15.38
CA LEU A 216 12.95 -3.61 -14.81
C LEU A 216 13.04 -4.15 -13.38
N LEU A 217 13.89 -5.13 -13.13
CA LEU A 217 14.10 -5.69 -11.79
C LEU A 217 14.62 -4.63 -10.82
N LEU A 218 15.57 -3.79 -11.25
CA LEU A 218 16.05 -2.65 -10.45
C LEU A 218 14.98 -1.61 -10.12
N LEU A 219 13.95 -1.48 -10.95
CA LEU A 219 12.85 -0.55 -10.68
C LEU A 219 12.01 -1.04 -9.50
N PHE A 220 11.80 -2.36 -9.41
CA PHE A 220 10.93 -3.00 -8.41
C PHE A 220 11.65 -3.47 -7.14
N THR A 221 12.98 -3.45 -7.13
CA THR A 221 13.84 -3.59 -5.94
C THR A 221 14.41 -2.25 -5.47
#